data_AF-A0A8T3W8H4-F1
#
_entry.id   AF-A0A8T3W8H4-F1
#
_cell.length_a   1.000
_cell.length_b   1.000
_cell.length_c   1.000
_cell.angle_alpha   90.00
_cell.angle_beta   90.00
_cell.angle_gamma   90.00
#
_symmetry.space_group_name_H-M   'P 1'
#
loop_
_entity.id
_entity.type
_entity.pdbx_description
1 polymer ?
#
loop_
_entity_poly.entity_id
_entity_poly.type
_entity_poly.pdbx_seq_one_letter_code
_entity_poly.pdbx_strand_id
1 'polypeptide(L)'
;MDIQQRIELIKRIADLLRAGFKVKILLADLHAALDNVEWKVLEERYKYYSKIIPLMIQAVGVNTKDLEFVKGSDYQLKAEYMLDVLRLSSLTSVHDATKAASEVVKMGDNPKVSGLLYPLMQAADEQYLDADAQLGGTDQRKIMVLAREKLTKLCYKPRIEILNPLIPGLIGKKMSSSDEKSKIDLLDDPKTVAEKLKGAECVAGDPDNGVMAFLKYVIMTIKKDKKENFIVKRDKKYGGDLKYINYDEIEKDFVAKKLHPLDLKNAVADEINKLLLNIQKNKNELEKLSKKAYG
;
A
#
# COMPACT_ATOMS: atom_id res chain seq x y z
N MET A 1 -4.88 5.36 3.11
CA MET A 1 -3.57 5.14 2.43
C MET A 1 -3.60 5.75 1.03
N ASP A 2 -2.58 6.52 0.68
CA ASP A 2 -2.39 7.15 -0.65
C ASP A 2 -2.16 6.08 -1.74
N ILE A 3 -2.45 6.40 -3.00
CA ILE A 3 -2.36 5.49 -4.15
C ILE A 3 -0.95 4.92 -4.32
N GLN A 4 0.07 5.70 -4.00
CA GLN A 4 1.47 5.31 -4.21
C GLN A 4 1.88 4.19 -3.25
N GLN A 5 1.56 4.34 -1.97
CA GLN A 5 1.83 3.32 -0.96
C GLN A 5 1.06 2.03 -1.28
N ARG A 6 -0.18 2.16 -1.78
CA ARG A 6 -0.97 1.01 -2.24
C ARG A 6 -0.30 0.32 -3.43
N ILE A 7 0.10 1.06 -4.46
CA ILE A 7 0.69 0.47 -5.66
C ILE A 7 2.06 -0.14 -5.37
N GLU A 8 2.90 0.48 -4.54
CA GLU A 8 4.19 -0.11 -4.17
C GLU A 8 4.00 -1.42 -3.40
N LEU A 9 3.07 -1.49 -2.44
CA LEU A 9 2.76 -2.75 -1.76
C LEU A 9 2.31 -3.82 -2.76
N ILE A 10 1.42 -3.46 -3.68
CA ILE A 10 0.94 -4.34 -4.74
C ILE A 10 2.07 -4.80 -5.65
N LYS A 11 3.02 -3.94 -5.94
CA LYS A 11 4.20 -4.27 -6.73
C LYS A 11 5.09 -5.27 -5.99
N ARG A 12 5.32 -5.11 -4.68
CA ARG A 12 6.04 -6.12 -3.89
C ARG A 12 5.33 -7.46 -3.89
N ILE A 13 4.00 -7.46 -3.76
CA ILE A 13 3.18 -8.67 -3.92
C ILE A 13 3.37 -9.27 -5.32
N ALA A 14 3.36 -8.45 -6.37
CA ALA A 14 3.61 -8.86 -7.74
C ALA A 14 5.01 -9.47 -7.92
N ASP A 15 6.05 -8.92 -7.31
CA ASP A 15 7.41 -9.45 -7.36
C ASP A 15 7.50 -10.82 -6.67
N LEU A 16 6.85 -10.98 -5.51
CA LEU A 16 6.78 -12.27 -4.81
C LEU A 16 6.04 -13.33 -5.65
N LEU A 17 4.89 -12.96 -6.23
CA LEU A 17 4.14 -13.87 -7.13
C LEU A 17 4.98 -14.28 -8.35
N ARG A 18 5.71 -13.35 -8.97
CA ARG A 18 6.63 -13.66 -10.09
C ARG A 18 7.79 -14.56 -9.68
N ALA A 19 8.26 -14.42 -8.44
CA ALA A 19 9.29 -15.28 -7.87
C ALA A 19 8.77 -16.67 -7.45
N GLY A 20 7.46 -16.96 -7.63
CA GLY A 20 6.85 -18.25 -7.35
C GLY A 20 6.38 -18.42 -5.90
N PHE A 21 6.30 -17.35 -5.12
CA PHE A 21 5.73 -17.41 -3.77
C PHE A 21 4.21 -17.60 -3.86
N LYS A 22 3.67 -18.39 -2.93
CA LYS A 22 2.23 -18.38 -2.61
C LYS A 22 1.97 -17.20 -1.69
N VAL A 23 1.10 -16.27 -2.09
CA VAL A 23 0.86 -15.05 -1.33
C VAL A 23 -0.53 -15.10 -0.71
N LYS A 24 -0.58 -14.93 0.62
CA LYS A 24 -1.83 -14.72 1.37
C LYS A 24 -1.99 -13.23 1.67
N ILE A 25 -3.15 -12.67 1.34
CA ILE A 25 -3.56 -11.32 1.75
C ILE A 25 -4.59 -11.46 2.86
N LEU A 26 -4.18 -11.12 4.08
CA LEU A 26 -5.08 -11.02 5.23
C LEU A 26 -5.87 -9.71 5.17
N LEU A 27 -7.17 -9.80 4.96
CA LEU A 27 -8.11 -8.70 5.17
C LEU A 27 -8.53 -8.69 6.64
N ALA A 28 -7.74 -7.97 7.44
CA ALA A 28 -7.79 -7.96 8.90
C ALA A 28 -8.95 -7.10 9.44
N ASP A 29 -10.17 -7.59 9.29
CA ASP A 29 -11.40 -6.91 9.71
C ASP A 29 -11.50 -6.71 11.23
N LEU A 30 -11.13 -7.70 12.04
CA LEU A 30 -11.08 -7.53 13.50
C LEU A 30 -10.02 -6.50 13.91
N HIS A 31 -8.84 -6.53 13.28
CA HIS A 31 -7.80 -5.54 13.52
C HIS A 31 -8.27 -4.12 13.21
N ALA A 32 -9.01 -3.94 12.10
CA ALA A 32 -9.61 -2.65 11.78
C ALA A 32 -10.56 -2.18 12.90
N ALA A 33 -11.37 -3.07 13.47
CA ALA A 33 -12.25 -2.74 14.58
C ALA A 33 -11.49 -2.34 15.85
N LEU A 34 -10.41 -3.07 16.16
CA LEU A 34 -9.52 -2.80 17.29
C LEU A 34 -8.78 -1.45 17.16
N ASP A 35 -8.56 -0.99 15.93
CA ASP A 35 -8.03 0.35 15.57
C ASP A 35 -9.15 1.36 15.20
N ASN A 36 -10.29 1.29 15.90
CA ASN A 36 -11.38 2.26 15.87
C ASN A 36 -12.26 2.32 14.59
N VAL A 37 -12.23 1.31 13.73
CA VAL A 37 -13.27 1.17 12.70
C VAL A 37 -14.57 0.65 13.32
N GLU A 38 -15.71 1.20 12.91
CA GLU A 38 -17.01 0.74 13.41
C GLU A 38 -17.29 -0.71 13.03
N TRP A 39 -17.72 -1.51 13.99
CA TRP A 39 -18.01 -2.94 13.80
C TRP A 39 -19.05 -3.21 12.70
N LYS A 40 -20.06 -2.34 12.56
CA LYS A 40 -21.14 -2.50 11.58
C LYS A 40 -20.68 -2.41 10.12
N VAL A 41 -19.54 -1.76 9.85
CA VAL A 41 -19.05 -1.55 8.47
C VAL A 41 -17.97 -2.55 8.04
N LEU A 42 -17.53 -3.44 8.92
CA LEU A 42 -16.42 -4.36 8.66
C LEU A 42 -16.68 -5.25 7.44
N GLU A 43 -17.88 -5.82 7.35
CA GLU A 43 -18.27 -6.69 6.24
C GLU A 43 -18.29 -5.95 4.90
N GLU A 44 -18.82 -4.73 4.87
CA GLU A 44 -18.87 -3.93 3.64
C GLU A 44 -17.47 -3.45 3.22
N ARG A 45 -16.60 -3.13 4.18
CA ARG A 45 -15.18 -2.85 3.92
C ARG A 45 -14.44 -4.08 3.38
N TYR A 46 -14.67 -5.25 3.96
CA TYR A 46 -14.13 -6.51 3.46
C TYR A 46 -14.54 -6.76 2.00
N LYS A 47 -15.83 -6.62 1.67
CA LYS A 47 -16.34 -6.75 0.29
C LYS A 47 -15.69 -5.76 -0.68
N TYR A 48 -15.53 -4.50 -0.25
CA TYR A 48 -14.85 -3.50 -1.06
C TYR A 48 -13.39 -3.87 -1.32
N TYR A 49 -12.62 -4.21 -0.28
CA TYR A 49 -11.20 -4.50 -0.42
C TYR A 49 -10.91 -5.82 -1.15
N SER A 50 -11.71 -6.87 -0.90
CA SER A 50 -11.63 -8.15 -1.62
C SER A 50 -11.90 -7.98 -3.13
N LYS A 51 -12.69 -6.98 -3.53
CA LYS A 51 -12.92 -6.67 -4.95
C LYS A 51 -11.81 -5.82 -5.55
N ILE A 52 -11.36 -4.78 -4.87
CA ILE A 52 -10.43 -3.79 -5.45
C ILE A 52 -8.99 -4.28 -5.52
N ILE A 53 -8.50 -5.04 -4.53
CA ILE A 53 -7.10 -5.47 -4.48
C ILE A 53 -6.73 -6.37 -5.68
N PRO A 54 -7.52 -7.39 -6.07
CA PRO A 54 -7.24 -8.17 -7.28
C PRO A 54 -7.14 -7.31 -8.54
N LEU A 55 -8.05 -6.34 -8.70
CA LEU A 55 -8.05 -5.43 -9.85
C LEU A 55 -6.76 -4.60 -9.91
N MET A 56 -6.27 -4.15 -8.75
CA MET A 56 -5.02 -3.39 -8.70
C MET A 56 -3.78 -4.26 -9.01
N ILE A 57 -3.74 -5.51 -8.53
CA ILE A 57 -2.65 -6.46 -8.89
C ILE A 57 -2.66 -6.76 -10.39
N GLN A 58 -3.84 -6.98 -10.96
CA GLN A 58 -4.02 -7.17 -12.40
C GLN A 58 -3.61 -5.94 -13.21
N ALA A 59 -3.84 -4.72 -12.71
CA ALA A 59 -3.41 -3.49 -13.37
C ALA A 59 -1.87 -3.38 -13.50
N VAL A 60 -1.12 -3.94 -12.54
CA VAL A 60 0.35 -4.05 -12.59
C VAL A 60 0.81 -5.18 -13.53
N GLY A 61 -0.10 -6.04 -13.99
CA GLY A 61 0.16 -7.06 -14.99
C GLY A 61 0.58 -8.42 -14.41
N VAL A 62 0.19 -8.72 -13.17
CA VAL A 62 0.45 -10.02 -12.53
C VAL A 62 -0.85 -10.80 -12.37
N ASN A 63 -0.76 -12.12 -12.61
CA ASN A 63 -1.88 -13.03 -12.42
C ASN A 63 -2.08 -13.31 -10.93
N THR A 64 -3.34 -13.38 -10.49
CA THR A 64 -3.75 -13.63 -9.11
C THR A 64 -4.03 -15.11 -8.82
N LYS A 65 -3.52 -16.05 -9.64
CA LYS A 65 -3.76 -17.49 -9.46
C LYS A 65 -3.19 -18.02 -8.14
N ASP A 66 -2.00 -17.59 -7.76
CA ASP A 66 -1.31 -18.01 -6.53
C ASP A 66 -1.55 -17.03 -5.37
N LEU A 67 -2.63 -16.24 -5.47
CA LEU A 67 -3.07 -15.28 -4.48
C LEU A 67 -4.27 -15.82 -3.72
N GLU A 68 -4.15 -15.89 -2.40
CA GLU A 68 -5.22 -16.31 -1.49
C GLU A 68 -5.65 -15.12 -0.63
N PHE A 69 -6.96 -14.88 -0.56
CA PHE A 69 -7.53 -13.89 0.37
C PHE A 69 -8.05 -14.61 1.61
N VAL A 70 -7.64 -14.10 2.77
CA VAL A 70 -8.08 -14.63 4.07
C VAL A 70 -8.75 -13.49 4.83
N LYS A 71 -9.95 -13.72 5.38
CA LYS A 71 -10.61 -12.78 6.26
C LYS A 71 -10.21 -13.07 7.71
N GLY A 72 -9.81 -12.05 8.47
CA GLY A 72 -9.33 -12.22 9.85
C GLY A 72 -10.32 -12.96 10.73
N SER A 73 -11.59 -12.56 10.70
CA SER A 73 -12.66 -13.19 11.49
C SER A 73 -12.85 -14.70 11.24
N ASP A 74 -12.39 -15.23 10.10
CA ASP A 74 -12.60 -16.65 9.73
C ASP A 74 -11.78 -17.61 10.60
N TYR A 75 -10.72 -17.13 11.25
CA TYR A 75 -9.88 -17.96 12.13
C TYR A 75 -9.52 -17.29 13.46
N GLN A 76 -9.48 -15.97 13.54
CA GLN A 76 -9.01 -15.25 14.74
C GLN A 76 -9.93 -15.40 15.96
N LEU A 77 -11.15 -15.92 15.79
CA LEU A 77 -12.10 -16.21 16.88
C LEU A 77 -12.10 -17.68 17.30
N LYS A 78 -11.30 -18.53 16.64
CA LYS A 78 -11.19 -19.95 17.01
C LYS A 78 -10.47 -20.08 18.35
N ALA A 79 -10.85 -21.09 19.12
CA ALA A 79 -10.35 -21.30 20.49
C ALA A 79 -8.82 -21.43 20.53
N GLU A 80 -8.23 -22.14 19.58
CA GLU A 80 -6.78 -22.34 19.48
C GLU A 80 -6.03 -21.01 19.29
N TYR A 81 -6.46 -20.21 18.32
CA TYR A 81 -5.90 -18.88 18.06
C TYR A 81 -6.00 -17.99 19.30
N MET A 82 -7.19 -17.91 19.91
CA MET A 82 -7.40 -17.06 21.07
C MET A 82 -6.58 -17.53 22.28
N LEU A 83 -6.42 -18.85 22.46
CA LEU A 83 -5.55 -19.40 23.49
C LEU A 83 -4.10 -18.94 23.32
N ASP A 84 -3.58 -18.93 22.09
CA ASP A 84 -2.23 -18.44 21.84
C ASP A 84 -2.11 -16.93 22.04
N VAL A 85 -3.11 -16.14 21.67
CA VAL A 85 -3.13 -14.70 22.00
C VAL A 85 -3.12 -14.47 23.53
N LEU A 86 -3.85 -15.29 24.30
CA LEU A 86 -3.81 -15.23 25.77
C LEU A 86 -2.44 -15.66 26.34
N ARG A 87 -1.75 -16.62 25.72
CA ARG A 87 -0.38 -16.98 26.11
C ARG A 87 0.61 -15.88 25.74
N LEU A 88 0.46 -15.24 24.57
CA LEU A 88 1.27 -14.08 24.19
C LEU A 88 1.08 -12.92 25.17
N SER A 89 -0.14 -12.70 25.66
CA SER A 89 -0.44 -11.64 26.62
C SER A 89 0.19 -11.88 27.98
N SER A 90 0.31 -13.15 28.43
CA SER A 90 1.03 -13.47 29.68
C SER A 90 2.55 -13.33 29.57
N LEU A 91 3.09 -13.35 28.33
CA LEU A 91 4.52 -13.22 28.03
C LEU A 91 4.95 -11.80 27.63
N THR A 92 4.00 -10.88 27.47
CA THR A 92 4.24 -9.54 26.93
C THR A 92 3.86 -8.48 27.96
N SER A 93 4.82 -7.64 28.32
CA SER A 93 4.55 -6.52 29.22
C SER A 93 3.70 -5.44 28.53
N VAL A 94 2.97 -4.65 29.31
CA VAL A 94 2.25 -3.47 28.80
C VAL A 94 3.19 -2.52 28.06
N HIS A 95 4.42 -2.37 28.55
CA HIS A 95 5.46 -1.56 27.91
C HIS A 95 5.77 -2.07 26.51
N ASP A 96 6.02 -3.37 26.35
CA ASP A 96 6.41 -3.96 25.06
C ASP A 96 5.25 -3.93 24.06
N ALA A 97 4.02 -4.22 24.50
CA ALA A 97 2.83 -4.13 23.66
C ALA A 97 2.59 -2.69 23.18
N THR A 98 2.69 -1.71 24.08
CA THR A 98 2.58 -0.28 23.74
C THR A 98 3.66 0.15 22.75
N LYS A 99 4.91 -0.26 22.99
CA LYS A 99 6.04 0.01 22.09
C LYS A 99 5.80 -0.59 20.71
N ALA A 100 5.32 -1.84 20.63
CA ALA A 100 5.05 -2.51 19.37
C ALA A 100 3.95 -1.80 18.56
N ALA A 101 2.89 -1.35 19.24
CA ALA A 101 1.74 -0.71 18.61
C ALA A 101 1.97 0.78 18.24
N SER A 102 3.03 1.43 18.72
CA SER A 102 3.19 2.89 18.73
C SER A 102 3.12 3.57 17.35
N GLU A 103 3.49 2.86 16.28
CA GLU A 103 3.53 3.38 14.91
C GLU A 103 2.34 2.94 14.05
N VAL A 104 1.53 2.01 14.56
CA VAL A 104 0.48 1.32 13.78
C VAL A 104 -0.91 1.62 14.32
N VAL A 105 -1.08 1.61 15.64
CA VAL A 105 -2.37 1.82 16.30
C VAL A 105 -2.50 3.27 16.76
N LYS A 106 -3.68 3.85 16.58
CA LYS A 106 -3.99 5.19 17.09
C LYS A 106 -4.16 5.17 18.60
N MET A 107 -3.05 5.36 19.31
CA MET A 107 -3.03 5.56 20.75
C MET A 107 -3.40 7.01 21.06
N GLY A 108 -4.61 7.23 21.59
CA GLY A 108 -5.00 8.51 22.17
C GLY A 108 -4.47 8.67 23.60
N ASP A 109 -4.82 9.79 24.25
CA ASP A 109 -4.39 10.09 25.64
C ASP A 109 -4.82 9.00 26.65
N ASN A 110 -5.95 8.35 26.37
CA ASN A 110 -6.45 7.19 27.11
C ASN A 110 -6.47 5.96 26.19
N PRO A 111 -5.35 5.21 26.08
CA PRO A 111 -5.26 4.07 25.17
C PRO A 111 -6.21 2.96 25.60
N LYS A 112 -6.89 2.36 24.62
CA LYS A 112 -7.80 1.22 24.85
C LYS A 112 -6.99 -0.08 24.91
N VAL A 113 -7.51 -1.07 25.64
CA VAL A 113 -6.94 -2.43 25.70
C VAL A 113 -6.81 -3.05 24.31
N SER A 114 -7.70 -2.70 23.37
CA SER A 114 -7.65 -3.17 21.98
C SER A 114 -6.31 -2.85 21.31
N GLY A 115 -5.69 -1.71 21.61
CA GLY A 115 -4.40 -1.34 21.03
C GLY A 115 -3.23 -2.17 21.57
N LEU A 116 -3.36 -2.74 22.77
CA LEU A 116 -2.38 -3.66 23.33
C LEU A 116 -2.54 -5.09 22.80
N LEU A 117 -3.77 -5.48 22.45
CA LEU A 117 -4.06 -6.79 21.86
C LEU A 117 -3.66 -6.87 20.39
N TYR A 118 -3.79 -5.76 19.65
CA TYR A 118 -3.47 -5.68 18.21
C TYR A 118 -2.12 -6.31 17.84
N PRO A 119 -0.97 -5.92 18.43
CA PRO A 119 0.32 -6.50 18.06
C PRO A 119 0.44 -7.99 18.40
N LEU A 120 -0.28 -8.47 19.42
CA LEU A 120 -0.27 -9.89 19.79
C LEU A 120 -1.06 -10.72 18.78
N MET A 121 -2.18 -10.19 18.30
CA MET A 121 -2.97 -10.82 17.24
C MET A 121 -2.18 -10.88 15.94
N GLN A 122 -1.56 -9.77 15.52
CA GLN A 122 -0.72 -9.76 14.32
C GLN A 122 0.46 -10.74 14.41
N ALA A 123 1.07 -10.90 15.59
CA ALA A 123 2.10 -11.91 15.80
C ALA A 123 1.54 -13.34 15.66
N ALA A 124 0.38 -13.62 16.25
CA ALA A 124 -0.26 -14.93 16.12
C ALA A 124 -0.65 -15.25 14.67
N ASP A 125 -1.04 -14.25 13.88
CA ASP A 125 -1.42 -14.41 12.47
C ASP A 125 -0.33 -15.10 11.64
N GLU A 126 0.95 -14.83 11.87
CA GLU A 126 2.06 -15.50 11.17
C GLU A 126 2.00 -17.03 11.28
N GLN A 127 1.64 -17.52 12.48
CA GLN A 127 1.54 -18.95 12.73
C GLN A 127 0.27 -19.55 12.11
N TYR A 128 -0.87 -18.89 12.28
CA TYR A 128 -2.17 -19.43 11.87
C TYR A 128 -2.44 -19.27 10.36
N LEU A 129 -1.71 -18.37 9.70
CA LEU A 129 -1.64 -18.29 8.25
C LEU A 129 -0.60 -19.25 7.66
N ASP A 130 0.13 -20.00 8.47
CA ASP A 130 1.23 -20.88 8.05
C ASP A 130 2.22 -20.14 7.14
N ALA A 131 2.65 -18.94 7.57
CA ALA A 131 3.52 -18.08 6.79
C ALA A 131 5.00 -18.37 7.10
N ASP A 132 5.84 -18.38 6.06
CA ASP A 132 7.30 -18.38 6.18
C ASP A 132 7.87 -16.95 6.30
N ALA A 133 7.15 -15.97 5.74
CA ALA A 133 7.54 -14.57 5.72
C ALA A 133 6.33 -13.64 5.84
N GLN A 134 6.52 -12.49 6.48
CA GLN A 134 5.55 -11.38 6.52
C GLN A 134 6.09 -10.18 5.74
N LEU A 135 5.27 -9.63 4.85
CA LEU A 135 5.53 -8.39 4.12
C LEU A 135 4.77 -7.24 4.78
N GLY A 136 5.46 -6.17 5.13
CA GLY A 136 4.87 -4.98 5.77
C GLY A 136 5.65 -3.70 5.49
N GLY A 137 5.09 -2.57 5.90
CA GLY A 137 5.81 -1.29 5.84
C GLY A 137 6.82 -1.17 6.99
N THR A 138 7.77 -0.22 6.88
CA THR A 138 8.76 0.06 7.94
C THR A 138 8.13 0.48 9.27
N ASP A 139 6.92 1.02 9.24
CA ASP A 139 6.07 1.34 10.40
C ASP A 139 5.63 0.09 11.19
N GLN A 140 5.56 -1.08 10.55
CA GLN A 140 5.21 -2.34 11.21
C GLN A 140 6.38 -3.06 11.89
N ARG A 141 7.61 -2.53 11.74
CA ARG A 141 8.85 -3.15 12.22
C ARG A 141 8.78 -3.56 13.69
N LYS A 142 8.19 -2.73 14.55
CA LYS A 142 8.14 -3.02 16.00
C LYS A 142 7.21 -4.19 16.33
N ILE A 143 6.12 -4.36 15.57
CA ILE A 143 5.22 -5.53 15.72
C ILE A 143 5.93 -6.79 15.24
N MET A 144 6.60 -6.74 14.09
CA MET A 144 7.36 -7.87 13.54
C MET A 144 8.50 -8.31 14.48
N VAL A 145 9.20 -7.36 15.11
CA VAL A 145 10.20 -7.68 16.15
C VAL A 145 9.55 -8.39 17.35
N LEU A 146 8.40 -7.89 17.82
CA LEU A 146 7.65 -8.54 18.89
C LEU A 146 7.25 -9.97 18.50
N ALA A 147 6.76 -10.20 17.28
CA ALA A 147 6.40 -11.52 16.80
C ALA A 147 7.60 -12.48 16.83
N ARG A 148 8.73 -12.07 16.25
CA ARG A 148 9.97 -12.87 16.27
C ARG A 148 10.44 -13.24 17.67
N GLU A 149 10.33 -12.33 18.63
CA GLU A 149 10.73 -12.59 20.01
C GLU A 149 9.74 -13.51 20.74
N LYS A 150 8.43 -13.24 20.62
CA LYS A 150 7.40 -13.91 21.43
C LYS A 150 6.96 -15.25 20.86
N LEU A 151 6.90 -15.43 19.54
CA LEU A 151 6.50 -16.69 18.92
C LEU A 151 7.43 -17.85 19.30
N THR A 152 8.72 -17.58 19.45
CA THR A 152 9.69 -18.60 19.89
C THR A 152 9.43 -19.11 21.31
N LYS A 153 8.81 -18.29 22.18
CA LYS A 153 8.41 -18.68 23.54
C LYS A 153 7.18 -19.61 23.54
N LEU A 154 6.43 -19.63 22.46
CA LEU A 154 5.35 -20.59 22.19
C LEU A 154 5.81 -21.78 21.36
N CYS A 155 7.13 -21.97 21.19
CA CYS A 155 7.73 -23.02 20.37
C CYS A 155 7.37 -22.92 18.87
N TYR A 156 6.94 -21.74 18.40
CA TYR A 156 6.76 -21.46 16.98
C TYR A 156 8.03 -20.91 16.35
N LYS A 157 8.19 -21.13 15.03
CA LYS A 157 9.33 -20.62 14.28
C LYS A 157 9.22 -19.09 14.10
N PRO A 158 10.31 -18.32 14.17
CA PRO A 158 10.30 -16.91 13.79
C PRO A 158 10.18 -16.79 12.26
N ARG A 159 9.50 -15.75 11.76
CA ARG A 159 9.29 -15.54 10.33
C ARG A 159 10.32 -14.58 9.73
N ILE A 160 10.45 -14.64 8.40
CA ILE A 160 11.24 -13.67 7.66
C ILE A 160 10.42 -12.38 7.53
N GLU A 161 10.99 -11.25 7.96
CA GLU A 161 10.32 -9.95 7.89
C GLU A 161 10.82 -9.17 6.69
N ILE A 162 9.91 -8.85 5.76
CA ILE A 162 10.20 -8.06 4.57
C ILE A 162 9.61 -6.68 4.78
N LEU A 163 10.48 -5.69 5.03
CA LEU A 163 10.09 -4.30 5.28
C LEU A 163 10.20 -3.48 4.01
N ASN A 164 9.09 -2.88 3.60
CA ASN A 164 9.02 -1.96 2.48
C ASN A 164 9.06 -0.50 2.98
N PRO A 165 9.86 0.39 2.37
CA PRO A 165 9.91 1.79 2.78
C PRO A 165 8.56 2.49 2.58
N LEU A 166 8.30 3.50 3.41
CA LEU A 166 7.16 4.41 3.21
C LEU A 166 7.49 5.39 2.08
N ILE A 167 6.62 5.47 1.07
CA ILE A 167 6.80 6.38 -0.07
C ILE A 167 6.11 7.72 0.25
N PRO A 168 6.81 8.87 0.08
CA PRO A 168 6.20 10.19 0.24
C PRO A 168 5.08 10.39 -0.78
N GLY A 169 3.92 10.88 -0.32
CA GLY A 169 2.72 11.08 -1.12
C GLY A 169 2.91 11.94 -2.38
N LEU A 170 1.94 11.86 -3.30
CA LEU A 170 1.99 12.53 -4.62
C LEU A 170 2.07 14.06 -4.52
N ILE A 171 1.55 14.64 -3.43
CA ILE A 171 1.43 16.07 -3.21
C ILE A 171 2.05 16.42 -1.85
N GLY A 172 3.35 16.75 -1.87
CA GLY A 172 4.09 17.37 -0.77
C GLY A 172 4.84 16.41 0.18
N LYS A 173 5.81 16.97 0.92
CA LYS A 173 6.65 16.26 1.90
C LYS A 173 5.91 15.80 3.17
N LYS A 174 4.72 16.33 3.44
CA LYS A 174 3.91 15.91 4.58
C LYS A 174 3.03 14.73 4.17
N MET A 175 3.09 13.63 4.93
CA MET A 175 2.11 12.54 4.91
C MET A 175 0.74 13.06 5.38
N SER A 176 0.13 14.01 4.68
CA SER A 176 -1.20 14.48 5.02
C SER A 176 -2.20 13.61 4.30
N SER A 177 -2.61 12.53 4.98
CA SER A 177 -3.78 11.75 4.62
C SER A 177 -5.09 12.54 4.71
N SER A 178 -5.08 13.87 4.72
CA SER A 178 -6.23 14.70 5.11
C SER A 178 -6.72 15.66 4.03
N ASP A 179 -5.97 15.90 2.95
CA ASP A 179 -6.45 16.73 1.84
C ASP A 179 -6.89 15.86 0.65
N GLU A 180 -8.19 15.78 0.40
CA GLU A 180 -8.75 15.02 -0.73
C GLU A 180 -8.29 15.54 -2.09
N LYS A 181 -7.97 16.83 -2.20
CA LYS A 181 -7.44 17.42 -3.43
C LYS A 181 -6.00 16.97 -3.71
N SER A 182 -5.31 16.50 -2.66
CA SER A 182 -3.91 16.10 -2.72
C SER A 182 -3.71 14.61 -3.12
N LYS A 183 -4.78 13.83 -3.22
CA LYS A 183 -4.72 12.38 -3.42
C LYS A 183 -5.45 11.94 -4.68
N ILE A 184 -4.84 11.06 -5.44
CA ILE A 184 -5.51 10.39 -6.55
C ILE A 184 -6.26 9.18 -5.99
N ASP A 185 -7.56 9.15 -6.19
CA ASP A 185 -8.37 7.96 -5.91
C ASP A 185 -8.30 6.97 -7.08
N LEU A 186 -8.47 5.69 -6.79
CA LEU A 186 -8.49 4.64 -7.81
C LEU A 186 -9.67 4.79 -8.79
N LEU A 187 -10.70 5.52 -8.39
CA LEU A 187 -11.92 5.78 -9.17
C LEU A 187 -11.97 7.18 -9.80
N ASP A 188 -10.95 8.02 -9.58
CA ASP A 188 -10.85 9.35 -10.19
C ASP A 188 -10.84 9.25 -11.71
N ASP A 189 -11.67 10.06 -12.39
CA ASP A 189 -11.65 10.09 -13.85
C ASP A 189 -10.38 10.80 -14.39
N PRO A 190 -10.05 10.62 -15.68
CA PRO A 190 -8.83 11.17 -16.25
C PRO A 190 -8.64 12.68 -16.09
N LYS A 191 -9.74 13.45 -16.07
CA LYS A 191 -9.69 14.89 -15.88
C LYS A 191 -9.30 15.22 -14.43
N THR A 192 -9.91 14.55 -13.46
CA THR A 192 -9.56 14.71 -12.04
C THR A 192 -8.11 14.33 -11.77
N VAL A 193 -7.61 13.22 -12.35
CA VAL A 193 -6.20 12.82 -12.23
C VAL A 193 -5.28 13.92 -12.76
N ALA A 194 -5.56 14.47 -13.94
CA ALA A 194 -4.75 15.52 -14.56
C ALA A 194 -4.77 16.82 -13.73
N GLU A 195 -5.92 17.23 -13.21
CA GLU A 195 -6.07 18.41 -12.35
C GLU A 195 -5.26 18.28 -11.04
N LYS A 196 -5.34 17.12 -10.39
CA LYS A 196 -4.58 16.82 -9.17
C LYS A 196 -3.07 16.83 -9.45
N LEU A 197 -2.61 16.16 -10.52
CA LEU A 197 -1.19 16.18 -10.91
C LEU A 197 -0.70 17.59 -11.25
N LYS A 198 -1.53 18.40 -11.92
CA LYS A 198 -1.19 19.80 -12.22
C LYS A 198 -0.94 20.60 -10.94
N GLY A 199 -1.78 20.39 -9.91
CA GLY A 199 -1.66 20.99 -8.59
C GLY A 199 -0.52 20.46 -7.71
N ALA A 200 0.06 19.31 -8.04
CA ALA A 200 1.16 18.73 -7.27
C ALA A 200 2.41 19.62 -7.26
N GLU A 201 3.14 19.67 -6.14
CA GLU A 201 4.42 20.38 -6.09
C GLU A 201 5.47 19.63 -6.94
N CYS A 202 6.08 20.32 -7.90
CA CYS A 202 7.11 19.77 -8.77
C CYS A 202 7.96 20.92 -9.31
N VAL A 203 8.98 21.29 -8.57
CA VAL A 203 9.86 22.42 -8.90
C VAL A 203 10.88 21.96 -9.96
N ALA A 204 11.07 22.76 -11.00
CA ALA A 204 12.00 22.43 -12.08
C ALA A 204 13.44 22.31 -11.55
N GLY A 205 14.05 21.14 -11.75
CA GLY A 205 15.40 20.84 -11.29
C GLY A 205 15.49 20.17 -9.93
N ASP A 206 14.38 20.06 -9.18
CA ASP A 206 14.35 19.43 -7.86
C ASP A 206 13.72 18.02 -7.93
N PRO A 207 14.52 16.93 -7.94
CA PRO A 207 13.99 15.58 -8.06
C PRO A 207 13.32 15.08 -6.77
N ASP A 208 13.47 15.78 -5.64
CA ASP A 208 12.93 15.39 -4.33
C ASP A 208 11.46 15.80 -4.18
N ASN A 209 10.59 15.24 -5.02
CA ASN A 209 9.15 15.51 -5.04
C ASN A 209 8.29 14.26 -5.31
N GLY A 210 7.01 14.33 -4.93
CA GLY A 210 6.05 13.22 -5.02
C GLY A 210 5.78 12.70 -6.44
N VAL A 211 5.87 13.57 -7.46
CA VAL A 211 5.70 13.18 -8.88
C VAL A 211 6.88 12.31 -9.32
N MET A 212 8.11 12.74 -9.00
CA MET A 212 9.33 11.99 -9.30
C MET A 212 9.40 10.67 -8.53
N ALA A 213 8.95 10.66 -7.26
CA ALA A 213 8.85 9.43 -6.48
C ALA A 213 7.86 8.43 -7.10
N PHE A 214 6.66 8.89 -7.51
CA PHE A 214 5.69 8.03 -8.19
C PHE A 214 6.25 7.47 -9.50
N LEU A 215 6.89 8.32 -10.28
CA LEU A 215 7.51 7.92 -11.54
C LEU A 215 8.58 6.85 -11.32
N LYS A 216 9.46 7.02 -10.32
CA LYS A 216 10.52 6.07 -9.98
C LYS A 216 9.97 4.72 -9.52
N TYR A 217 9.18 4.74 -8.45
CA TYR A 217 8.81 3.53 -7.73
C TYR A 217 7.69 2.76 -8.41
N VAL A 218 6.78 3.47 -9.10
CA VAL A 218 5.61 2.86 -9.75
C VAL A 218 5.82 2.75 -11.26
N ILE A 219 5.75 3.86 -11.99
CA ILE A 219 5.64 3.85 -13.46
C ILE A 219 6.87 3.21 -14.10
N MET A 220 8.07 3.67 -13.75
CA MET A 220 9.31 3.20 -14.38
C MET A 220 9.61 1.73 -14.05
N THR A 221 9.16 1.23 -12.90
CA THR A 221 9.33 -0.20 -12.62
C THR A 221 8.38 -1.04 -13.47
N ILE A 222 7.11 -0.64 -13.61
CA ILE A 222 6.16 -1.33 -14.49
C ILE A 222 6.63 -1.30 -15.94
N LYS A 223 7.16 -0.15 -16.40
CA LYS A 223 7.74 0.00 -17.75
C LYS A 223 8.93 -0.93 -17.96
N LYS A 224 9.85 -0.99 -16.98
CA LYS A 224 11.00 -1.91 -17.01
C LYS A 224 10.56 -3.37 -17.12
N ASP A 225 9.59 -3.79 -16.32
CA ASP A 225 9.05 -5.16 -16.34
C ASP A 225 8.45 -5.52 -17.70
N LYS A 226 7.74 -4.56 -18.32
CA LYS A 226 7.12 -4.72 -19.64
C LYS A 226 8.08 -4.46 -20.81
N LYS A 227 9.32 -4.05 -20.55
CA LYS A 227 10.30 -3.59 -21.57
C LYS A 227 9.73 -2.48 -22.46
N GLU A 228 8.99 -1.56 -21.86
CA GLU A 228 8.38 -0.40 -22.51
C GLU A 228 9.14 0.88 -22.17
N ASN A 229 9.10 1.86 -23.07
CA ASN A 229 9.65 3.20 -22.82
C ASN A 229 8.62 4.09 -22.12
N PHE A 230 9.10 4.99 -21.27
CA PHE A 230 8.30 6.14 -20.82
C PHE A 230 8.40 7.26 -21.86
N ILE A 231 7.26 7.82 -22.26
CA ILE A 231 7.17 8.80 -23.34
C ILE A 231 6.60 10.09 -22.79
N VAL A 232 7.35 11.18 -22.93
CA VAL A 232 6.86 12.53 -22.61
C VAL A 232 6.53 13.23 -23.92
N LYS A 233 5.24 13.44 -24.17
CA LYS A 233 4.76 14.15 -25.36
C LYS A 233 4.95 15.66 -25.19
N ARG A 234 5.58 16.31 -26.16
CA ARG A 234 5.83 17.76 -26.12
C ARG A 234 5.70 18.36 -27.50
N ASP A 235 5.30 19.63 -27.55
CA ASP A 235 5.26 20.35 -28.84
C ASP A 235 6.64 20.37 -29.50
N LYS A 236 6.67 20.32 -30.84
CA LYS A 236 7.91 20.39 -31.63
C LYS A 236 8.75 21.64 -31.32
N LYS A 237 8.10 22.76 -30.96
CA LYS A 237 8.78 24.01 -30.54
C LYS A 237 9.63 23.86 -29.27
N TYR A 238 9.40 22.83 -28.46
CA TYR A 238 10.14 22.54 -27.22
C TYR A 238 11.04 21.30 -27.34
N GLY A 239 11.40 20.91 -28.57
CA GLY A 239 12.30 19.79 -28.85
C GLY A 239 11.61 18.44 -29.12
N GLY A 240 10.27 18.41 -29.13
CA GLY A 240 9.49 17.21 -29.44
C GLY A 240 9.48 16.13 -28.34
N ASP A 241 8.88 14.99 -28.68
CA ASP A 241 8.68 13.87 -27.78
C ASP A 241 9.99 13.31 -27.24
N LEU A 242 10.04 13.07 -25.92
CA LEU A 242 11.15 12.39 -25.26
C LEU A 242 10.79 10.94 -24.98
N LYS A 243 11.79 10.06 -25.07
CA LYS A 243 11.67 8.63 -24.78
C LYS A 243 12.75 8.25 -23.77
N TYR A 244 12.34 7.62 -22.70
CA TYR A 244 13.22 7.20 -21.60
C TYR A 244 13.11 5.70 -21.36
N ILE A 245 14.26 5.05 -21.21
CA ILE A 245 14.36 3.61 -20.93
C ILE A 245 14.48 3.37 -19.42
N ASN A 246 15.15 4.28 -18.69
CA ASN A 246 15.39 4.17 -17.26
C ASN A 246 15.11 5.50 -16.54
N TYR A 247 14.98 5.43 -15.22
CA TYR A 247 14.67 6.59 -14.39
C TYR A 247 15.84 7.58 -14.32
N ASP A 248 17.08 7.09 -14.32
CA ASP A 248 18.27 7.91 -14.15
C ASP A 248 18.42 8.95 -15.28
N GLU A 249 18.03 8.59 -16.51
CA GLU A 249 17.96 9.52 -17.65
C GLU A 249 16.91 10.62 -17.42
N ILE A 250 15.74 10.26 -16.88
CA ILE A 250 14.66 11.21 -16.58
C ILE A 250 15.12 12.19 -15.49
N GLU A 251 15.68 11.68 -14.41
CA GLU A 251 16.19 12.48 -13.30
C GLU A 251 17.28 13.44 -13.77
N LYS A 252 18.22 12.96 -14.59
CA LYS A 252 19.27 13.79 -15.18
C LYS A 252 18.72 14.93 -16.02
N ASP A 253 17.76 14.67 -16.90
CA ASP A 253 17.14 15.70 -17.74
C ASP A 253 16.27 16.67 -16.94
N PHE A 254 15.60 16.18 -15.89
CA PHE A 254 14.80 17.01 -14.99
C PHE A 254 15.68 17.96 -14.17
N VAL A 255 16.77 17.46 -13.56
CA VAL A 255 17.78 18.24 -12.82
C VAL A 255 18.44 19.27 -13.74
N ALA A 256 18.79 18.88 -14.96
CA ALA A 256 19.35 19.76 -15.98
C ALA A 256 18.33 20.75 -16.58
N LYS A 257 17.07 20.74 -16.12
CA LYS A 257 15.97 21.60 -16.60
C LYS A 257 15.66 21.45 -18.11
N LYS A 258 16.02 20.31 -18.70
CA LYS A 258 15.69 19.93 -20.09
C LYS A 258 14.29 19.34 -20.21
N LEU A 259 13.76 18.81 -19.10
CA LEU A 259 12.40 18.29 -18.97
C LEU A 259 11.59 19.23 -18.08
N HIS A 260 10.57 19.86 -18.64
CA HIS A 260 9.73 20.82 -17.93
C HIS A 260 8.74 20.09 -17.00
N PRO A 261 8.47 20.58 -15.77
CA PRO A 261 7.57 19.92 -14.82
C PRO A 261 6.16 19.67 -15.36
N LEU A 262 5.61 20.59 -16.17
CA LEU A 262 4.27 20.41 -16.74
C LEU A 262 4.21 19.22 -17.71
N ASP A 263 5.23 19.06 -18.56
CA ASP A 263 5.30 17.96 -19.52
C ASP A 263 5.42 16.62 -18.79
N LEU A 264 6.28 16.58 -17.77
CA LEU A 264 6.45 15.43 -16.90
C LEU A 264 5.13 15.05 -16.21
N LYS A 265 4.44 16.02 -15.58
CA LYS A 265 3.16 15.80 -14.91
C LYS A 265 2.10 15.25 -15.86
N ASN A 266 2.01 15.77 -17.08
CA ASN A 266 1.07 15.29 -18.08
C ASN A 266 1.37 13.84 -18.48
N ALA A 267 2.64 13.51 -18.73
CA ALA A 267 3.06 12.15 -19.06
C ALA A 267 2.81 11.16 -17.90
N VAL A 268 3.05 11.59 -16.65
CA VAL A 268 2.72 10.81 -15.45
C VAL A 268 1.22 10.59 -15.31
N ALA A 269 0.40 11.63 -15.54
CA ALA A 269 -1.06 11.52 -15.50
C ALA A 269 -1.58 10.52 -16.55
N ASP A 270 -1.03 10.54 -17.77
CA ASP A 270 -1.38 9.59 -18.82
C ASP A 270 -1.08 8.14 -18.41
N GLU A 271 0.07 7.87 -17.80
CA GLU A 271 0.42 6.53 -17.32
C GLU A 271 -0.44 6.10 -16.13
N ILE A 272 -0.77 7.00 -15.20
CA ILE A 272 -1.72 6.73 -14.11
C ILE A 272 -3.07 6.33 -14.69
N ASN A 273 -3.59 7.09 -15.65
CA ASN A 273 -4.87 6.79 -16.29
C ASN A 273 -4.89 5.42 -16.98
N LYS A 274 -3.78 5.01 -17.62
CA LYS A 274 -3.65 3.67 -18.19
C LYS A 274 -3.72 2.58 -17.12
N LEU A 275 -3.10 2.78 -15.96
CA LEU A 275 -3.16 1.85 -14.84
C LEU A 275 -4.58 1.77 -14.26
N LEU A 276 -5.25 2.90 -14.10
CA LEU A 276 -6.60 2.96 -13.53
C LEU A 276 -7.68 2.41 -14.47
N LEU A 277 -7.47 2.45 -15.79
CA LEU A 277 -8.48 2.09 -16.78
C LEU A 277 -9.09 0.69 -16.56
N ASN A 278 -8.28 -0.30 -16.17
CA ASN A 278 -8.79 -1.65 -15.89
C ASN A 278 -9.60 -1.72 -14.59
N ILE A 279 -9.23 -0.95 -13.58
CA ILE A 279 -9.97 -0.85 -12.32
C ILE A 279 -11.33 -0.18 -12.57
N GLN A 280 -11.32 0.89 -13.36
CA GLN A 280 -12.49 1.72 -13.66
C GLN A 280 -13.54 1.01 -14.53
N LYS A 281 -13.20 -0.08 -15.22
CA LYS A 281 -14.20 -0.96 -15.86
C LYS A 281 -15.25 -1.47 -14.85
N ASN A 282 -14.88 -1.56 -13.56
CA ASN A 282 -15.76 -1.98 -12.48
C ASN A 282 -16.27 -0.79 -11.63
N LYS A 283 -16.15 0.45 -12.13
CA LYS A 283 -16.42 1.68 -11.35
C LYS A 283 -17.79 1.67 -10.67
N ASN A 284 -18.87 1.35 -11.39
CA ASN A 284 -20.22 1.33 -10.84
C ASN A 284 -20.39 0.35 -9.66
N GLU A 285 -19.74 -0.81 -9.71
CA GLU A 285 -19.77 -1.79 -8.63
C GLU A 285 -18.93 -1.30 -7.44
N LEU A 286 -17.73 -0.81 -7.71
CA LEU A 286 -16.82 -0.29 -6.70
C LEU A 286 -17.38 0.94 -5.97
N GLU A 287 -18.09 1.84 -6.67
CA GLU A 287 -18.76 2.99 -6.08
C GLU A 287 -19.91 2.57 -5.15
N LYS A 288 -20.70 1.57 -5.55
CA LYS A 288 -21.76 1.01 -4.70
C LYS A 288 -21.19 0.38 -3.43
N LEU A 289 -20.12 -0.39 -3.56
CA LEU A 289 -19.43 -1.00 -2.41
C LEU A 289 -18.79 0.08 -1.52
N SER A 290 -18.13 1.07 -2.12
CA SER A 290 -17.51 2.19 -1.39
C SER A 290 -18.54 2.98 -0.59
N LYS A 291 -19.69 3.30 -1.19
CA LYS A 291 -20.78 4.00 -0.50
C LYS A 291 -21.31 3.23 0.71
N LYS A 292 -21.36 1.91 0.66
CA LYS A 292 -21.75 1.08 1.82
C LYS A 292 -20.65 0.97 2.88
N ALA A 293 -19.39 0.99 2.45
CA ALA A 293 -18.23 0.82 3.33
C ALA A 293 -17.80 2.10 4.07
N TYR A 294 -18.12 3.27 3.49
CA TYR A 294 -17.66 4.58 3.96
C TYR A 294 -18.75 5.66 4.03
N GLY A 295 -19.95 5.41 3.51
CA GLY A 295 -21.07 6.38 3.51
C GLY A 295 -22.10 6.16 4.60
#